data_AF-A0A8T7AWA7-F1
#
_entry.id   AF-A0A8T7AWA7-F1
#
_cell.length_a   1.000
_cell.length_b   1.000
_cell.length_c   1.000
_cell.angle_alpha   90.00
_cell.angle_beta   90.00
_cell.angle_gamma   90.00
#
_symmetry.space_group_name_H-M   'P 1'
#
loop_
_entity.id
_entity.type
_entity.pdbx_description
1 polymer ?
#
loop_
_entity_poly.entity_id
_entity_poly.type
_entity_poly.pdbx_seq_one_letter_code
_entity_poly.pdbx_strand_id
1 'polypeptide(L)'
;MSESTPATTGLSDLELAVLDVVLATDGEISAQLRAQAEAATVVSRTPSGVGFMTKLDVPPDLGIPGRPEDETLRTVHGRHPALPSGAEFIVQVKAGRLNTIEAFCYEGMWPRDESQFSVEVRP
;
A
#
# COMPACT_ATOMS: atom_id res chain seq x y z
N MET A 1 -1.66 -32.47 -9.61
CA MET A 1 -1.03 -31.67 -8.54
C MET A 1 -0.51 -30.44 -9.23
N SER A 2 -1.25 -29.34 -9.14
CA SER A 2 -0.84 -28.05 -9.67
C SER A 2 -0.87 -27.10 -8.48
N GLU A 3 0.30 -26.61 -8.13
CA GLU A 3 0.50 -25.60 -7.10
C GLU A 3 -0.19 -24.32 -7.56
N SER A 4 -1.25 -23.94 -6.85
CA SER A 4 -1.84 -22.61 -6.97
C SER A 4 -1.08 -21.69 -6.02
N THR A 5 -0.14 -20.91 -6.56
CA THR A 5 0.38 -19.72 -5.88
C THR A 5 -0.80 -18.79 -5.60
N PRO A 6 -1.06 -18.32 -4.36
CA PRO A 6 -2.08 -17.32 -4.13
C PRO A 6 -1.62 -16.03 -4.82
N ALA A 7 -2.30 -15.64 -5.88
CA ALA A 7 -2.08 -14.36 -6.52
C ALA A 7 -2.72 -13.29 -5.64
N THR A 8 -1.92 -12.35 -5.15
CA THR A 8 -2.36 -11.07 -4.60
C THR A 8 -3.21 -10.36 -5.64
N THR A 9 -4.53 -10.58 -5.63
CA THR A 9 -5.32 -10.35 -6.84
C THR A 9 -5.66 -8.86 -6.95
N GLY A 10 -4.87 -8.14 -7.74
CA GLY A 10 -5.26 -6.85 -8.31
C GLY A 10 -4.46 -5.63 -7.84
N LEU A 11 -3.55 -5.74 -6.87
CA LEU A 11 -2.61 -4.66 -6.50
C LEU A 11 -1.62 -4.39 -7.65
N SER A 12 -1.23 -3.12 -7.85
CA SER A 12 -0.23 -2.75 -8.85
C SER A 12 1.19 -2.93 -8.31
N ASP A 13 2.18 -2.98 -9.20
CA ASP A 13 3.60 -3.07 -8.80
C ASP A 13 4.01 -1.92 -7.87
N LEU A 14 3.47 -0.72 -8.10
CA LEU A 14 3.71 0.45 -7.25
C LEU A 14 3.11 0.27 -5.84
N GLU A 15 1.86 -0.20 -5.76
CA GLU A 15 1.21 -0.42 -4.46
C GLU A 15 1.88 -1.54 -3.67
N LEU A 16 2.31 -2.60 -4.35
CA LEU A 16 3.11 -3.66 -3.73
C LEU A 16 4.42 -3.10 -3.19
N ALA A 17 5.14 -2.28 -3.97
CA ALA A 17 6.37 -1.64 -3.52
C ALA A 17 6.14 -0.72 -2.30
N VAL A 18 5.03 0.02 -2.27
CA VAL A 18 4.65 0.85 -1.11
C VAL A 18 4.40 0.00 0.13
N LEU A 19 3.66 -1.10 -0.01
CA LEU A 19 3.39 -2.03 1.09
C LEU A 19 4.70 -2.67 1.57
N ASP A 20 5.56 -3.12 0.68
CA ASP A 20 6.86 -3.71 1.03
C ASP A 20 7.70 -2.74 1.85
N VAL A 21 7.77 -1.46 1.45
CA VAL A 21 8.52 -0.43 2.17
C VAL A 21 7.91 -0.12 3.54
N VAL A 22 6.59 0.05 3.64
CA VAL A 22 5.88 0.30 4.91
C VAL A 22 6.00 -0.87 5.88
N LEU A 23 6.04 -2.09 5.35
CA LEU A 23 6.06 -3.33 6.11
C LEU A 23 7.47 -3.89 6.27
N ALA A 24 8.52 -3.21 5.80
CA ALA A 24 9.90 -3.71 5.87
C ALA A 24 10.45 -3.82 7.30
N THR A 25 9.81 -3.20 8.30
CA THR A 25 10.27 -3.26 9.69
C THR A 25 10.10 -4.66 10.30
N ASP A 26 11.09 -5.09 11.09
CA ASP A 26 11.05 -6.38 11.77
C ASP A 26 10.08 -6.34 12.97
N GLY A 27 9.20 -7.34 13.04
CA GLY A 27 8.25 -7.50 14.13
C GLY A 27 7.05 -8.37 13.78
N GLU A 28 6.38 -8.90 14.81
CA GLU A 28 5.17 -9.74 14.67
C GLU A 28 4.02 -8.99 13.98
N ILE A 29 3.91 -7.67 14.22
CA ILE A 29 2.95 -6.78 13.57
C ILE A 29 3.15 -6.76 12.05
N SER A 30 4.40 -6.60 11.60
CA SER A 30 4.74 -6.56 10.17
C SER A 30 4.51 -7.90 9.49
N ALA A 31 4.74 -9.02 10.18
CA ALA A 31 4.47 -10.36 9.63
C ALA A 31 2.98 -10.56 9.33
N GLN A 32 2.09 -10.15 10.23
CA GLN A 32 0.64 -10.27 10.01
C GLN A 32 0.14 -9.34 8.92
N LEU A 33 0.62 -8.09 8.88
CA LEU A 33 0.26 -7.15 7.83
C LEU A 33 0.78 -7.58 6.44
N ARG A 34 1.94 -8.26 6.36
CA ARG A 34 2.41 -8.87 5.10
C ARG A 34 1.51 -9.99 4.63
N ALA A 35 1.09 -10.88 5.52
CA ALA A 35 0.13 -11.93 5.18
C ALA A 35 -1.20 -11.34 4.68
N GLN A 36 -1.63 -10.21 5.25
CA GLN A 36 -2.78 -9.46 4.74
C GLN A 36 -2.51 -8.85 3.36
N ALA A 37 -1.33 -8.26 3.14
CA ALA A 37 -0.95 -7.70 1.83
C ALA A 37 -0.97 -8.75 0.72
N GLU A 38 -0.49 -9.97 0.99
CA GLU A 38 -0.47 -11.10 0.05
C GLU A 38 -1.89 -11.60 -0.31
N ALA A 39 -2.83 -11.51 0.63
CA ALA A 39 -4.19 -12.02 0.46
C ALA A 39 -5.22 -10.92 0.15
N ALA A 40 -4.83 -9.65 0.21
CA ALA A 40 -5.72 -8.53 -0.04
C ALA A 40 -6.17 -8.50 -1.51
N THR A 41 -7.41 -8.06 -1.72
CA THR A 41 -7.95 -7.78 -3.05
C THR A 41 -8.30 -6.31 -3.18
N VAL A 42 -8.19 -5.77 -4.40
CA VAL A 42 -8.57 -4.39 -4.68
C VAL A 42 -10.08 -4.31 -4.92
N VAL A 43 -10.79 -3.61 -4.04
CA VAL A 43 -12.23 -3.35 -4.16
C VAL A 43 -12.49 -2.25 -5.19
N SER A 44 -11.69 -1.18 -5.15
CA SER A 44 -11.83 -0.04 -6.04
C SER A 44 -10.57 0.80 -6.09
N ARG A 45 -10.32 1.43 -7.24
CA ARG A 45 -9.36 2.54 -7.37
C ARG A 45 -10.09 3.79 -7.85
N THR A 46 -9.95 4.88 -7.10
CA THR A 46 -10.58 6.16 -7.42
C THR A 46 -9.49 7.18 -7.75
N PRO A 47 -9.29 7.54 -9.02
CA PRO A 47 -8.34 8.58 -9.40
C PRO A 47 -8.89 9.97 -9.07
N SER A 48 -8.01 10.87 -8.65
CA SER A 48 -8.32 12.29 -8.42
C SER A 48 -7.72 13.23 -9.47
N GLY A 49 -6.83 12.70 -10.31
CA GLY A 49 -6.00 13.48 -11.24
C GLY A 49 -4.63 13.86 -10.65
N VAL A 50 -4.57 14.10 -9.34
CA VAL A 50 -3.31 14.34 -8.60
C VAL A 50 -2.84 13.12 -7.81
N GLY A 51 -3.54 12.01 -7.96
CA GLY A 51 -3.26 10.77 -7.24
C GLY A 51 -4.44 9.80 -7.33
N PHE A 52 -4.52 8.90 -6.36
CA PHE A 52 -5.58 7.90 -6.29
C PHE A 52 -5.82 7.43 -4.85
N MET A 53 -6.99 6.82 -4.64
CA MET A 53 -7.30 6.04 -3.45
C MET A 53 -7.64 4.62 -3.86
N THR A 54 -6.92 3.65 -3.32
CA THR A 54 -7.17 2.22 -3.48
C THR A 54 -7.80 1.68 -2.21
N LYS A 55 -8.99 1.09 -2.33
CA LYS A 55 -9.67 0.39 -1.25
C LYS A 55 -9.36 -1.09 -1.32
N LEU A 56 -8.97 -1.66 -0.19
CA LEU A 56 -8.61 -3.07 -0.05
C LEU A 56 -9.69 -3.84 0.69
N ASP A 57 -9.83 -5.11 0.36
CA ASP A 57 -10.57 -6.10 1.14
C ASP A 57 -9.58 -7.18 1.60
N VAL A 58 -9.54 -7.40 2.91
CA VAL A 58 -8.64 -8.35 3.56
C VAL A 58 -9.49 -9.48 4.13
N PRO A 59 -9.21 -10.76 3.78
CA PRO A 59 -9.96 -11.90 4.31
C PRO A 59 -10.06 -11.89 5.85
N PRO A 60 -11.26 -12.12 6.42
CA PRO A 60 -11.50 -11.97 7.85
C PRO A 60 -10.82 -13.05 8.71
N ASP A 61 -10.45 -14.18 8.10
CA ASP A 61 -9.74 -15.30 8.71
C ASP A 61 -8.24 -15.03 8.96
N LEU A 62 -7.69 -13.97 8.36
CA LEU A 62 -6.31 -13.55 8.63
C LEU A 62 -6.17 -12.89 9.99
N GLY A 63 -5.02 -13.17 10.63
CA GLY A 63 -4.66 -12.63 11.92
C GLY A 63 -4.53 -11.10 11.92
N ILE A 64 -4.79 -10.51 13.08
CA ILE A 64 -4.57 -9.08 13.36
C ILE A 64 -3.51 -8.92 14.47
N PRO A 65 -2.77 -7.80 14.49
CA PRO A 65 -1.88 -7.44 15.58
C PRO A 65 -2.56 -7.52 16.95
N GLY A 66 -1.91 -8.21 17.90
CA GLY A 66 -2.45 -8.43 19.26
C GLY A 66 -2.71 -7.14 20.04
N ARG A 67 -2.09 -6.03 19.62
CA ARG A 67 -2.55 -4.68 19.91
C ARG A 67 -2.93 -4.07 18.57
N PRO A 68 -4.23 -3.97 18.22
CA PRO A 68 -4.61 -3.21 17.04
C PRO A 68 -4.08 -1.80 17.28
N GLU A 69 -3.16 -1.36 16.42
CA GLU A 69 -2.88 0.05 16.33
C GLU A 69 -4.21 0.70 15.93
N ASP A 70 -4.82 1.46 16.85
CA ASP A 70 -5.99 2.25 16.53
C ASP A 70 -5.62 3.18 15.37
N GLU A 71 -6.25 2.96 14.23
CA GLU A 71 -6.18 3.79 13.01
C GLU A 71 -4.78 4.37 12.72
N THR A 72 -3.80 3.50 12.43
CA THR A 72 -2.48 3.99 12.02
C THR A 72 -2.41 4.37 10.56
N LEU A 73 -1.77 5.51 10.33
CA LEU A 73 -1.36 6.00 9.03
C LEU A 73 0.15 5.83 8.91
N ARG A 74 0.57 5.06 7.91
CA ARG A 74 1.98 4.85 7.61
C ARG A 74 2.29 5.52 6.29
N THR A 75 3.34 6.35 6.26
CA THR A 75 3.65 7.17 5.09
C THR A 75 4.89 6.67 4.35
N VAL A 76 4.86 6.78 3.03
CA VAL A 76 5.99 6.48 2.13
C VAL A 76 6.17 7.65 1.19
N HIS A 77 7.41 8.07 1.00
CA HIS A 77 7.73 9.06 0.00
C HIS A 77 7.99 8.39 -1.36
N GLY A 78 7.37 8.92 -2.41
CA GLY A 78 7.60 8.52 -3.79
C GLY A 78 8.38 9.56 -4.56
N ARG A 79 9.38 9.13 -5.31
CA ARG A 79 10.07 9.96 -6.31
C ARG A 79 9.71 9.46 -7.70
N HIS A 80 9.49 10.40 -8.61
CA HIS A 80 9.19 10.11 -10.00
C HIS A 80 9.77 11.22 -10.89
N PRO A 81 10.39 10.94 -12.04
CA PRO A 81 11.01 11.97 -12.88
C PRO A 81 10.06 13.09 -13.33
N ALA A 82 8.78 12.76 -13.51
CA ALA A 82 7.74 13.74 -13.85
C ALA A 82 7.17 14.53 -12.65
N LEU A 83 7.57 14.22 -11.40
CA LEU A 83 7.11 14.87 -10.18
C LEU A 83 8.32 15.47 -9.43
N PRO A 84 8.73 16.72 -9.71
CA PRO A 84 9.90 17.34 -9.10
C PRO A 84 9.86 17.37 -7.55
N SER A 85 8.67 17.60 -6.99
CA SER A 85 8.44 17.61 -5.55
C SER A 85 8.12 16.22 -4.98
N GLY A 86 7.95 15.22 -5.84
CA GLY A 86 7.60 13.84 -5.49
C GLY A 86 6.12 13.62 -5.19
N ALA A 87 5.84 12.49 -4.56
CA ALA A 87 4.53 12.05 -4.09
C ALA A 87 4.62 11.53 -2.66
N GLU A 88 3.46 11.40 -2.02
CA GLU A 88 3.29 10.69 -0.76
C GLU A 88 2.28 9.58 -0.94
N PHE A 89 2.55 8.47 -0.26
CA PHE A 89 1.61 7.38 -0.10
C PHE A 89 1.26 7.24 1.37
N ILE A 90 0.00 6.99 1.66
CA ILE A 90 -0.53 6.76 3.00
C ILE A 90 -1.19 5.38 3.01
N VAL A 91 -0.64 4.47 3.81
CA VAL A 91 -1.26 3.16 4.08
C VAL A 91 -2.05 3.26 5.37
N GLN A 92 -3.36 3.06 5.29
CA GLN A 92 -4.24 3.05 6.44
C GLN A 92 -4.46 1.62 6.94
N VAL A 93 -4.24 1.43 8.24
CA VAL A 93 -4.64 0.22 8.97
C VAL A 93 -5.84 0.54 9.85
N LYS A 94 -6.94 -0.20 9.70
CA LYS A 94 -8.16 -0.03 10.49
C LYS A 94 -8.48 -1.30 11.24
N ALA A 95 -8.63 -1.22 12.56
CA ALA A 95 -8.86 -2.37 13.44
C ALA A 95 -7.85 -3.51 13.19
N GLY A 96 -6.57 -3.16 12.97
CA GLY A 96 -5.50 -4.11 12.68
C GLY A 96 -5.51 -4.72 11.27
N ARG A 97 -6.30 -4.17 10.33
CA ARG A 97 -6.37 -4.64 8.93
C ARG A 97 -5.97 -3.57 7.93
N LEU A 98 -5.24 -3.95 6.88
CA LEU A 98 -5.02 -3.07 5.71
C LEU A 98 -6.38 -2.64 5.16
N ASN A 99 -6.56 -1.33 4.97
CA ASN A 99 -7.85 -0.76 4.56
C ASN A 99 -7.72 0.01 3.24
N THR A 100 -6.78 0.95 3.18
CA THR A 100 -6.61 1.80 2.00
C THR A 100 -5.14 2.14 1.74
N ILE A 101 -4.84 2.39 0.48
CA ILE A 101 -3.62 3.07 0.02
C ILE A 101 -4.07 4.35 -0.66
N GLU A 102 -3.68 5.49 -0.10
CA GLU A 102 -3.87 6.80 -0.73
C GLU A 102 -2.54 7.27 -1.30
N ALA A 103 -2.56 7.85 -2.49
CA ALA A 103 -1.40 8.42 -3.15
C ALA A 103 -1.73 9.83 -3.63
N PHE A 104 -0.79 10.77 -3.48
CA PHE A 104 -0.92 12.11 -4.05
C PHE A 104 0.44 12.71 -4.40
N CYS A 105 0.53 13.44 -5.50
CA CYS A 105 1.68 14.28 -5.83
C CYS A 105 1.58 15.63 -5.12
N TYR A 106 2.70 16.19 -4.66
CA TYR A 106 2.70 17.52 -4.03
C TYR A 106 2.42 18.64 -5.03
N GLU A 107 2.79 18.43 -6.29
CA GLU A 107 2.62 19.37 -7.40
C GLU A 107 2.37 18.63 -8.71
N GLY A 108 1.61 19.25 -9.61
CA GLY A 108 1.33 18.70 -10.95
C GLY A 108 0.20 17.68 -10.98
N MET A 109 0.26 16.79 -11.98
CA MET A 109 -0.71 15.72 -12.19
C MET A 109 -0.04 14.38 -11.97
N TRP A 110 -0.81 13.39 -11.52
CA TRP A 110 -0.32 12.02 -11.37
C TRP A 110 0.27 11.51 -12.71
N PRO A 111 1.46 10.90 -12.71
CA PRO A 111 2.10 10.45 -13.93
C PRO A 111 1.31 9.31 -14.58
N ARG A 112 1.36 9.24 -15.92
CA ARG A 112 0.74 8.14 -16.68
C ARG A 112 1.50 6.83 -16.57
N ASP A 113 2.81 6.92 -16.37
CA ASP A 113 3.71 5.78 -16.24
C ASP A 113 4.11 5.66 -14.77
N GLU A 114 3.50 4.72 -14.04
CA GLU A 114 3.81 4.50 -12.64
C GLU A 114 5.08 3.66 -12.43
N SER A 115 5.64 3.07 -13.49
CA SER A 115 6.78 2.15 -13.38
C SER A 115 8.10 2.85 -13.02
N GLN A 116 8.16 4.18 -13.14
CA GLN A 116 9.35 4.97 -12.81
C GLN A 116 9.36 5.49 -11.37
N PHE A 117 8.36 5.11 -10.56
CA PHE A 117 8.38 5.44 -9.15
C PHE A 117 9.47 4.66 -8.41
N SER A 118 10.23 5.37 -7.58
CA SER A 118 11.01 4.77 -6.50
C SER A 118 10.42 5.22 -5.17
N VAL A 119 10.26 4.30 -4.22
CA VAL A 119 9.58 4.56 -2.95
C VAL A 119 10.51 4.30 -1.75
N GLU A 120 10.43 5.15 -0.73
CA GLU A 120 11.27 5.10 0.47
C GLU A 120 10.50 5.56 1.72
N VAL A 121 10.79 4.99 2.89
CA VAL A 121 10.32 5.56 4.17
C VAL A 121 10.99 6.91 4.38
N ARG A 122 10.24 7.92 4.83
CA ARG A 122 10.86 9.17 5.28
C ARG A 122 11.73 8.88 6.52
N PRO A 123 12.99 9.37 6.56
CA PRO A 123 13.86 9.22 7.73
C PRO A 123 13.35 9.99 8.95
#